data_AF-A0A6L3ZGM9-F1
#
_entry.id   AF-A0A6L3ZGM9-F1
#
_cell.length_a   1.000
_cell.length_b   1.000
_cell.length_c   1.000
_cell.angle_alpha   90.00
_cell.angle_beta   90.00
_cell.angle_gamma   90.00
#
_symmetry.space_group_name_H-M   'P 1'
#
loop_
_entity.id
_entity.type
_entity.pdbx_description
1 polymer ?
#
loop_
_entity_poly.entity_id
_entity_poly.type
_entity_poly.pdbx_seq_one_letter_code
_entity_poly.pdbx_strand_id
1 'polypeptide(L)'
;MNASAAILSIDDSILFRTSAGMVVDDLHRYVKAWLAEHPKGRIYIGSDSQVRGTIVKYSTVVCLWDVGHGVWEAYSTVKVPRFKDRFSRLWNEVQRSLEVAELIRDLGDVTVHMDFNSDPKFPSYQLYDAGMGLVKSMGFEAAGKPHSWAATCGANRHCQ
;
A
#
# COMPACT_ATOMS: atom_id res chain seq x y z
N MET A 1 31.36 -16.07 9.15
CA MET A 1 30.37 -16.22 8.07
C MET A 1 29.13 -15.43 8.48
N ASN A 2 29.08 -14.13 8.17
CA ASN A 2 27.90 -13.31 8.43
C ASN A 2 27.16 -13.13 7.11
N ALA A 3 26.04 -13.84 6.98
CA ALA A 3 25.04 -13.50 5.98
C ALA A 3 24.34 -12.23 6.46
N SER A 4 24.95 -11.08 6.17
CA SER A 4 24.25 -9.80 6.16
C SER A 4 23.27 -9.88 5.00
N ALA A 5 22.03 -10.25 5.29
CA ALA A 5 20.92 -10.00 4.38
C ALA A 5 20.91 -8.49 4.18
N ALA A 6 21.20 -8.05 2.96
CA ALA A 6 21.06 -6.66 2.58
C ALA A 6 19.61 -6.26 2.86
N ILE A 7 19.39 -5.59 4.00
CA ILE A 7 18.25 -4.72 4.20
C ILE A 7 18.36 -3.75 3.05
N LEU A 8 17.47 -3.90 2.06
CA LEU A 8 17.30 -2.95 0.98
C LEU A 8 17.30 -1.58 1.64
N SER A 9 18.29 -0.75 1.30
CA SER A 9 18.34 0.65 1.70
C SER A 9 16.99 1.25 1.36
N ILE A 10 16.13 1.46 2.36
CA ILE A 10 14.88 2.16 2.18
C ILE A 10 15.29 3.61 1.97
N ASP A 11 15.52 3.91 0.71
CA ASP A 11 16.00 5.19 0.24
C ASP A 11 14.94 6.25 0.55
N ASP A 12 15.41 7.44 0.94
CA ASP A 12 14.65 8.67 1.16
C ASP A 12 13.94 9.16 -0.14
N SER A 13 13.57 8.28 -1.06
CA SER A 13 13.18 8.58 -2.44
C SER A 13 11.73 8.26 -2.81
N ILE A 14 10.92 7.71 -1.89
CA ILE A 14 9.47 7.59 -2.12
C ILE A 14 8.79 8.91 -1.75
N LEU A 15 8.61 9.78 -2.73
CA LEU A 15 7.88 11.03 -2.56
C LEU A 15 6.37 10.76 -2.43
N PHE A 16 5.78 11.20 -1.31
CA PHE A 16 4.33 11.17 -1.11
C PHE A 16 3.71 12.55 -1.36
N ARG A 17 2.41 12.54 -1.66
CA ARG A 17 1.58 13.74 -1.77
C ARG A 17 0.24 13.49 -1.12
N THR A 18 -0.33 14.52 -0.50
CA THR A 18 -1.72 14.45 -0.05
C THR A 18 -2.69 14.70 -1.21
N SER A 19 -3.97 14.38 -1.00
CA SER A 19 -5.04 14.72 -1.97
C SER A 19 -5.17 16.22 -2.25
N ALA A 20 -4.69 17.08 -1.35
CA ALA A 20 -4.60 18.54 -1.56
C ALA A 20 -3.34 18.98 -2.32
N GLY A 21 -2.48 18.04 -2.72
CA GLY A 21 -1.25 18.32 -3.48
C GLY A 21 -0.03 18.68 -2.63
N MET A 22 -0.16 18.76 -1.31
CA MET A 22 0.96 18.98 -0.40
C MET A 22 1.95 17.83 -0.49
N VAL A 23 3.23 18.14 -0.67
CA VAL A 23 4.31 17.17 -0.66
C VAL A 23 4.52 16.66 0.77
N VAL A 24 4.67 15.35 0.90
CA VAL A 24 5.06 14.65 2.11
C VAL A 24 6.41 14.00 1.79
N ASP A 25 7.48 14.64 2.24
CA ASP A 25 8.87 14.23 2.07
C ASP A 25 9.28 13.15 3.08
N ASP A 26 8.79 13.27 4.32
CA ASP A 26 8.94 12.26 5.37
C ASP A 26 7.58 11.70 5.74
N LEU A 27 7.26 10.52 5.19
CA LEU A 27 6.00 9.83 5.45
C LEU A 27 5.85 9.47 6.94
N HIS A 28 6.94 9.01 7.59
CA HIS A 28 6.91 8.59 8.98
C HIS A 28 6.53 9.76 9.88
N ARG A 29 7.22 10.89 9.73
CA ARG A 29 6.93 12.11 10.48
C ARG A 29 5.50 12.60 10.23
N TYR A 30 5.04 12.56 8.99
CA TYR A 30 3.67 12.97 8.63
C TYR A 30 2.62 12.11 9.33
N VAL A 31 2.73 10.79 9.26
CA VAL A 31 1.78 9.86 9.90
C VAL A 31 1.84 10.01 11.43
N LYS A 32 3.05 10.14 11.99
CA LYS A 32 3.24 10.33 13.43
C LYS A 32 2.57 11.60 13.95
N ALA A 33 2.71 12.71 13.23
CA ALA A 33 2.05 13.97 13.57
C ALA A 33 0.52 13.82 13.52
N TRP A 34 -0.01 13.18 12.47
CA TRP A 34 -1.44 12.95 12.35
C TRP A 34 -2.00 12.10 13.48
N LEU A 35 -1.32 11.01 13.87
CA LEU A 35 -1.73 10.15 14.99
C LEU A 35 -1.73 10.86 16.35
N ALA A 36 -0.82 11.83 16.55
CA ALA A 36 -0.80 12.63 17.76
C ALA A 36 -2.07 13.49 17.92
N GLU A 37 -2.65 13.94 16.81
CA GLU A 37 -3.92 14.68 16.77
C GLU A 37 -5.14 13.74 16.77
N HIS A 38 -4.99 12.49 16.30
CA HIS A 38 -6.04 11.50 16.14
C HIS A 38 -5.68 10.18 16.86
N PRO A 39 -5.72 10.14 18.21
CA PRO A 39 -5.21 9.00 18.99
C PRO A 39 -5.98 7.68 18.81
N LYS A 40 -7.16 7.72 18.17
CA LYS A 40 -7.95 6.53 17.80
C LYS A 40 -7.92 6.24 16.29
N GLY A 41 -7.10 6.98 15.56
CA GLY A 41 -6.96 6.85 14.13
C GLY A 41 -6.42 5.50 13.73
N ARG A 42 -6.80 5.05 12.52
CA ARG A 42 -6.41 3.75 11.97
C ARG A 42 -5.68 3.91 10.66
N ILE A 43 -4.65 3.09 10.46
CA ILE A 43 -3.81 3.15 9.26
C ILE A 43 -4.18 2.00 8.32
N TYR A 44 -4.49 2.36 7.08
CA TYR A 44 -4.75 1.42 6.00
C TYR A 44 -3.83 1.71 4.83
N ILE A 45 -3.19 0.69 4.27
CA ILE A 45 -2.30 0.84 3.12
C ILE A 45 -2.82 -0.01 1.99
N GLY A 46 -2.81 0.52 0.76
CA GLY A 46 -3.13 -0.29 -0.40
C GLY A 46 -2.44 0.22 -1.65
N SER A 47 -2.28 -0.69 -2.61
CA SER A 47 -1.76 -0.36 -3.93
C SER A 47 -2.72 -0.81 -5.02
N ASP A 48 -2.72 -0.07 -6.13
CA ASP A 48 -3.40 -0.42 -7.39
C ASP A 48 -2.45 -0.15 -8.55
N SER A 49 -2.71 -0.78 -9.70
CA SER A 49 -1.92 -0.57 -10.90
C SER A 49 -2.71 -0.56 -12.20
N GLN A 50 -2.30 0.31 -13.13
CA GLN A 50 -2.91 0.47 -14.44
C GLN A 50 -1.86 0.34 -15.55
N VAL A 51 -2.15 -0.51 -16.54
CA VAL A 51 -1.31 -0.70 -17.72
C VAL A 51 -1.55 0.45 -18.71
N ARG A 52 -0.50 1.13 -19.15
CA ARG A 52 -0.56 2.17 -20.19
C ARG A 52 0.49 1.89 -21.26
N GLY A 53 0.06 1.27 -22.36
CA GLY A 53 0.97 0.87 -23.45
C GLY A 53 2.06 -0.10 -22.97
N THR A 54 3.30 0.39 -22.93
CA THR A 54 4.51 -0.35 -22.53
C THR A 54 4.92 -0.12 -21.07
N ILE A 55 4.15 0.67 -20.31
CA ILE A 55 4.40 0.94 -18.89
C ILE A 55 3.24 0.46 -18.02
N VAL A 56 3.53 0.25 -16.74
CA VAL A 56 2.54 0.11 -15.66
C VAL A 56 2.73 1.27 -14.69
N LYS A 57 1.66 2.02 -14.45
CA LYS A 57 1.59 3.01 -13.38
C LYS A 57 1.08 2.28 -12.14
N TYR A 58 1.80 2.37 -11.04
CA TYR A 58 1.36 1.96 -9.72
C TYR A 58 0.99 3.19 -8.92
N SER A 59 0.02 3.05 -8.03
CA SER A 59 -0.22 3.97 -6.93
C SER A 59 -0.21 3.19 -5.63
N THR A 60 0.45 3.72 -4.60
CA THR A 60 0.36 3.24 -3.23
C THR A 60 -0.20 4.37 -2.39
N VAL A 61 -1.21 4.09 -1.58
CA VAL A 61 -1.86 5.05 -0.69
C VAL A 61 -1.74 4.59 0.76
N VAL A 62 -1.50 5.56 1.63
CA VAL A 62 -1.68 5.48 3.08
C VAL A 62 -2.94 6.26 3.41
N CYS A 63 -3.96 5.54 3.86
CA CYS A 63 -5.22 6.09 4.32
C CYS A 63 -5.22 6.14 5.84
N LEU A 64 -5.36 7.34 6.40
CA LEU A 64 -5.46 7.61 7.81
C LEU A 64 -6.94 7.87 8.12
N TRP A 65 -7.60 6.91 8.75
CA TRP A 65 -9.03 6.99 9.03
C TRP A 65 -9.26 7.46 10.46
N ASP A 66 -9.91 8.62 10.61
CA ASP A 66 -10.48 9.03 11.89
C ASP A 66 -11.99 8.76 11.92
N VAL A 67 -12.40 7.95 12.89
CA VAL A 67 -13.76 7.43 12.98
C VAL A 67 -14.72 8.59 13.28
N GLY A 68 -15.58 8.89 12.31
CA GLY A 68 -16.56 9.99 12.41
C GLY A 68 -16.11 11.30 11.77
N HIS A 69 -14.84 11.45 11.39
CA HIS A 69 -14.29 12.71 10.85
C HIS A 69 -13.70 12.58 9.43
N GLY A 70 -13.53 11.36 8.94
CA GLY A 70 -13.17 11.11 7.53
C GLY A 70 -11.83 10.43 7.36
N VAL A 71 -11.32 10.46 6.12
CA VAL A 71 -10.07 9.79 5.73
C VAL A 71 -9.12 10.80 5.12
N TRP A 72 -7.89 10.82 5.62
CA TRP A 72 -6.77 11.54 5.02
C TRP A 72 -5.96 10.56 4.19
N GLU A 73 -5.45 11.03 3.06
CA GLU A 73 -4.70 10.21 2.12
C GLU A 73 -3.34 10.86 1.86
N ALA A 74 -2.29 10.07 1.99
CA ALA A 74 -0.99 10.33 1.38
C ALA A 74 -0.74 9.23 0.34
N TYR A 75 -0.43 9.61 -0.90
CA TYR A 75 -0.20 8.66 -1.98
C TYR A 75 1.14 8.91 -2.66
N SER A 76 1.71 7.85 -3.21
CA SER A 76 2.84 7.89 -4.13
C SER A 76 2.48 7.17 -5.42
N THR A 77 3.11 7.56 -6.52
CA THR A 77 2.93 6.91 -7.81
C THR A 77 4.26 6.62 -8.47
N VAL A 78 4.40 5.42 -9.02
CA VAL A 78 5.63 4.98 -9.71
C VAL A 78 5.25 4.41 -11.07
N LYS A 79 6.07 4.67 -12.08
CA LYS A 79 5.93 4.07 -13.42
C LYS A 79 7.07 3.08 -13.62
N VAL A 80 6.74 1.87 -14.06
CA VAL A 80 7.72 0.82 -14.37
C VAL A 80 7.43 0.23 -15.76
N PRO A 81 8.40 -0.45 -16.39
CA PRO A 81 8.14 -1.21 -17.61
C PRO A 81 7.04 -2.25 -17.41
N ARG A 82 6.28 -2.51 -18.48
CA ARG A 82 5.19 -3.49 -18.43
C ARG A 82 5.70 -4.91 -18.19
N PHE A 83 5.07 -5.58 -17.22
CA PHE A 83 5.27 -6.99 -16.95
C PHE A 83 4.70 -7.87 -18.07
N LYS A 84 5.34 -9.02 -18.29
CA LYS A 84 4.88 -10.01 -19.28
C LYS A 84 3.56 -10.66 -18.85
N ASP A 85 3.39 -10.85 -17.55
CA ASP A 85 2.26 -11.56 -16.98
C ASP A 85 1.54 -10.71 -15.91
N ARG A 86 0.29 -11.08 -15.64
CA ARG A 86 -0.56 -10.40 -14.67
C ARG A 86 -0.14 -10.69 -13.23
N PHE A 87 0.38 -11.89 -12.97
CA PHE A 87 0.75 -12.32 -11.62
C PHE A 87 1.84 -11.41 -11.07
N SER A 88 2.93 -11.21 -11.82
CA SER A 88 4.04 -10.33 -11.45
C SER A 88 3.57 -8.91 -11.17
N ARG A 89 2.63 -8.40 -11.97
CA ARG A 89 2.04 -7.06 -11.77
C ARG A 89 1.26 -6.97 -10.45
N LEU A 90 0.33 -7.89 -10.22
CA LEU A 90 -0.48 -7.91 -9.00
C LEU A 90 0.38 -8.19 -7.76
N TRP A 91 1.40 -9.03 -7.87
CA TRP A 91 2.34 -9.29 -6.78
C TRP A 91 3.12 -8.03 -6.40
N ASN A 92 3.50 -7.20 -7.37
CA ASN A 92 4.13 -5.90 -7.12
C ASN A 92 3.21 -4.95 -6.33
N GLU A 93 1.89 -5.07 -6.44
CA GLU A 93 0.97 -4.26 -5.59
C GLU A 93 1.11 -4.65 -4.12
N VAL A 94 1.22 -5.96 -3.81
CA VAL A 94 1.44 -6.46 -2.46
C VAL A 94 2.78 -6.00 -1.92
N GLN A 95 3.85 -6.17 -2.69
CA GLN A 95 5.20 -5.79 -2.27
C GLN A 95 5.29 -4.29 -1.97
N ARG A 96 4.72 -3.44 -2.82
CA ARG A 96 4.69 -1.99 -2.61
C ARG A 96 3.90 -1.57 -1.38
N SER A 97 2.79 -2.26 -1.09
CA SER A 97 2.03 -2.00 0.13
C SER A 97 2.82 -2.40 1.38
N LEU A 98 3.55 -3.51 1.33
CA LEU A 98 4.41 -3.99 2.42
C LEU A 98 5.61 -3.08 2.67
N GLU A 99 6.27 -2.60 1.62
CA GLU A 99 7.38 -1.64 1.72
C GLU A 99 6.95 -0.38 2.49
N VAL A 100 5.75 0.14 2.20
CA VAL A 100 5.20 1.31 2.91
C VAL A 100 4.72 0.95 4.31
N ALA A 101 4.22 -0.26 4.54
CA ALA A 101 3.85 -0.72 5.88
C ALA A 101 5.06 -0.82 6.81
N GLU A 102 6.19 -1.33 6.31
CA GLU A 102 7.46 -1.38 7.05
C GLU A 102 7.96 0.02 7.45
N LEU A 103 7.83 0.99 6.55
CA LEU A 103 8.26 2.38 6.78
C LEU A 103 7.60 3.04 8.00
N ILE A 104 6.39 2.63 8.37
CA ILE A 104 5.61 3.24 9.45
C ILE A 104 5.19 2.23 10.52
N ARG A 105 5.82 1.05 10.55
CA ARG A 105 5.46 -0.08 11.42
C ARG A 105 5.46 0.29 12.91
N ASP A 106 6.37 1.15 13.34
CA ASP A 106 6.54 1.54 14.74
C ASP A 106 5.48 2.55 15.22
N LEU A 107 4.64 3.07 14.32
CA LEU A 107 3.66 4.11 14.63
C LEU A 107 2.30 3.57 15.10
N GLY A 108 1.96 2.32 14.79
CA GLY A 108 0.71 1.70 15.23
C GLY A 108 0.26 0.52 14.37
N ASP A 109 -0.97 0.06 14.59
CA ASP A 109 -1.54 -1.07 13.87
C ASP A 109 -1.84 -0.70 12.41
N VAL A 110 -1.13 -1.35 11.49
CA VAL A 110 -1.30 -1.17 10.04
C VAL A 110 -2.11 -2.34 9.48
N THR A 111 -3.17 -2.01 8.73
CA THR A 111 -3.91 -2.99 7.92
C THR A 111 -3.59 -2.80 6.44
N VAL A 112 -3.03 -3.83 5.81
CA VAL A 112 -2.76 -3.84 4.37
C VAL A 112 -4.00 -4.34 3.62
N HIS A 113 -4.52 -3.48 2.76
CA HIS A 113 -5.64 -3.73 1.87
C HIS A 113 -5.10 -4.16 0.50
N MET A 114 -5.46 -5.36 0.08
CA MET A 114 -5.10 -5.88 -1.25
C MET A 114 -6.32 -5.89 -2.16
N ASP A 115 -6.16 -5.49 -3.43
CA ASP A 115 -7.23 -5.57 -4.41
C ASP A 115 -7.46 -7.00 -4.96
N PHE A 116 -7.48 -7.98 -4.05
CA PHE A 116 -7.65 -9.39 -4.36
C PHE A 116 -9.04 -9.86 -3.98
N ASN A 117 -9.61 -10.72 -4.82
CA ASN A 117 -10.93 -11.29 -4.62
C ASN A 117 -10.80 -12.76 -4.18
N SER A 118 -11.57 -13.16 -3.18
CA SER A 118 -11.61 -14.54 -2.68
C SER A 118 -12.46 -15.48 -3.52
N ASP A 119 -13.22 -14.96 -4.51
CA ASP A 119 -13.97 -15.78 -5.45
C ASP A 119 -13.07 -16.27 -6.62
N PRO A 120 -12.94 -17.60 -6.83
CA PRO A 120 -12.15 -18.21 -7.90
C PRO A 120 -12.44 -17.72 -9.32
N LYS A 121 -13.61 -17.12 -9.56
CA LYS A 121 -13.98 -16.54 -10.86
C LYS A 121 -13.13 -15.33 -11.23
N PHE A 122 -12.48 -14.68 -10.26
CA PHE A 122 -11.71 -13.48 -10.48
C PHE A 122 -10.22 -13.78 -10.68
N PRO A 123 -9.54 -13.11 -11.63
CA PRO A 123 -8.13 -13.35 -11.90
C PRO A 123 -7.17 -13.09 -10.73
N SER A 124 -7.57 -12.29 -9.74
CA SER A 124 -6.75 -12.03 -8.54
C SER A 124 -6.86 -13.11 -7.47
N TYR A 125 -7.80 -14.07 -7.59
CA TYR A 125 -7.96 -15.17 -6.64
C TYR A 125 -6.69 -16.00 -6.46
N GLN A 126 -5.95 -16.24 -7.54
CA GLN A 126 -4.70 -17.01 -7.52
C GLN A 126 -3.63 -16.43 -6.56
N LEU A 127 -3.76 -15.15 -6.18
CA LEU A 127 -2.85 -14.45 -5.28
C LEU A 127 -3.46 -14.18 -3.90
N TYR A 128 -4.75 -14.48 -3.69
CA TYR A 128 -5.46 -14.13 -2.47
C TYR A 128 -4.79 -14.73 -1.24
N ASP A 129 -4.69 -16.07 -1.18
CA ASP A 129 -4.11 -16.76 -0.01
C ASP A 129 -2.63 -16.45 0.17
N ALA A 130 -1.87 -16.40 -0.93
CA ALA A 130 -0.44 -16.09 -0.90
C ALA A 130 -0.17 -14.67 -0.37
N GLY A 131 -0.93 -13.67 -0.85
CA GLY A 131 -0.81 -12.29 -0.39
C GLY A 131 -1.24 -12.13 1.06
N MET A 132 -2.39 -12.71 1.44
CA MET A 132 -2.89 -12.63 2.82
C MET A 132 -1.92 -13.31 3.79
N GLY A 133 -1.39 -14.48 3.42
CA GLY A 133 -0.42 -15.22 4.22
C GLY A 133 0.88 -14.45 4.39
N LEU A 134 1.42 -13.84 3.33
CA LEU A 134 2.63 -13.03 3.40
C LEU A 134 2.46 -11.84 4.34
N VAL A 135 1.41 -11.03 4.16
CA VAL A 135 1.15 -9.84 4.99
C VAL A 135 1.05 -10.23 6.47
N LYS A 136 0.29 -11.27 6.78
CA LYS A 136 0.13 -11.77 8.15
C LYS A 136 1.43 -12.34 8.72
N SER A 137 2.23 -13.04 7.91
CA SER A 137 3.54 -13.56 8.34
C SER A 137 4.53 -12.47 8.73
N MET A 138 4.35 -11.25 8.18
CA MET A 138 5.11 -10.06 8.54
C MET A 138 4.51 -9.32 9.75
N GLY A 139 3.46 -9.85 10.38
CA GLY A 139 2.84 -9.26 11.57
C GLY A 139 1.95 -8.05 11.29
N PHE A 140 1.48 -7.88 10.06
CA PHE A 140 0.47 -6.87 9.70
C PHE A 140 -0.92 -7.51 9.59
N GLU A 141 -1.95 -6.69 9.81
CA GLU A 141 -3.31 -7.09 9.46
C GLU A 141 -3.51 -7.04 7.94
N ALA A 142 -4.37 -7.91 7.41
CA ALA A 142 -4.59 -8.04 5.98
C ALA A 142 -6.09 -8.10 5.65
N ALA A 143 -6.50 -7.39 4.60
CA ALA A 143 -7.86 -7.45 4.08
C ALA A 143 -7.88 -7.49 2.54
N GLY A 144 -8.73 -8.36 1.99
CA GLY A 144 -9.07 -8.39 0.56
C GLY A 144 -10.46 -7.84 0.29
N LYS A 145 -10.93 -7.90 -0.96
CA LYS A 145 -12.30 -7.51 -1.33
C LYS A 145 -13.32 -8.36 -0.55
N PRO A 146 -14.43 -7.76 -0.09
CA PRO A 146 -14.88 -6.37 -0.31
C PRO A 146 -14.36 -5.35 0.71
N HIS A 147 -13.47 -5.74 1.62
CA HIS A 147 -13.04 -4.90 2.74
C HIS A 147 -11.78 -4.06 2.46
N SER A 148 -11.17 -4.21 1.27
CA SER A 148 -9.90 -3.58 0.89
C SER A 148 -10.02 -2.17 0.28
N TRP A 149 -10.83 -1.29 0.88
CA TRP A 149 -11.18 0.02 0.32
C TRP A 149 -9.99 0.96 0.03
N ALA A 150 -8.93 0.95 0.85
CA ALA A 150 -7.71 1.72 0.57
C ALA A 150 -7.08 1.35 -0.79
N ALA A 151 -7.06 0.07 -1.19
CA ALA A 151 -6.62 -0.32 -2.53
C ALA A 151 -7.68 -0.02 -3.60
N THR A 152 -8.93 -0.45 -3.38
CA THR A 152 -9.97 -0.41 -4.43
C THR A 152 -10.46 1.00 -4.76
N CYS A 153 -10.42 1.91 -3.80
CA CYS A 153 -10.92 3.28 -3.93
C CYS A 153 -9.78 4.29 -3.81
N GLY A 154 -8.95 4.19 -2.76
CA GLY A 154 -7.87 5.14 -2.50
C GLY A 154 -6.79 5.10 -3.58
N ALA A 155 -6.11 3.97 -3.74
CA ALA A 155 -5.03 3.82 -4.73
C ALA A 155 -5.54 3.95 -6.17
N ASN A 156 -6.69 3.36 -6.49
CA ASN A 156 -7.31 3.45 -7.81
C ASN A 156 -7.55 4.92 -8.25
N ARG A 157 -8.00 5.79 -7.34
CA ARG A 157 -8.20 7.24 -7.62
C ARG A 157 -6.93 7.90 -8.17
N HIS A 158 -5.76 7.52 -7.64
CA HIS A 158 -4.48 8.11 -7.99
C HIS A 158 -3.76 7.35 -9.13
N CYS A 159 -4.28 6.18 -9.51
CA CYS A 159 -3.73 5.33 -10.57
C CYS A 159 -4.39 5.55 -11.96
N GLN A 160 -5.57 6.17 -12.00
CA GLN A 160 -6.26 6.61 -13.23
C GLN A 160 -5.50 7.67 -14.01
#